data_AF-A0A932IT93-F1
#
_entry.id   AF-A0A932IT93-F1
#
_cell.length_a   1.000
_cell.length_b   1.000
_cell.length_c   1.000
_cell.angle_alpha   90.00
_cell.angle_beta   90.00
_cell.angle_gamma   90.00
#
_symmetry.space_group_name_H-M   'P 1'
#
loop_
_entity.id
_entity.type
_entity.pdbx_description
1 polymer ?
#
loop_
_entity_poly.entity_id
_entity_poly.type
_entity_poly.pdbx_seq_one_letter_code
_entity_poly.pdbx_strand_id
1 'polypeptide(L)'
;MNQRHLVCAALVGTSLVTLTGCVSDGASNDAQSSSTLPAVADDAAPATVIDACAMLSPQDVSTLLGTPVEGRSTSTTPDMGACTWENPSTYESVSMEIKNSGTAPGNQLPPIDPSLFDPTKPAPDGMRFLSTGFVEFAAGNRANTVQVAVLRLSIDESDRNAVDLARKIAPQVPG
;
A
#
# COMPACT_ATOMS: atom_id res chain seq x y z
N MET A 1 1.78 33.64 -41.84
CA MET A 1 1.36 34.56 -40.76
C MET A 1 0.65 33.70 -39.72
N ASN A 2 1.12 33.44 -38.50
CA ASN A 2 2.16 34.03 -37.67
C ASN A 2 2.94 32.94 -36.95
N GLN A 3 4.25 33.17 -36.87
CA GLN A 3 5.27 32.46 -36.12
C GLN A 3 5.42 33.15 -34.76
N ARG A 4 5.66 32.40 -33.68
CA ARG A 4 6.30 32.93 -32.47
C ARG A 4 6.96 31.80 -31.67
N HIS A 5 8.27 31.66 -31.89
CA HIS A 5 9.17 30.92 -31.01
C HIS A 5 9.43 31.75 -29.75
N LEU A 6 9.56 31.09 -28.59
CA LEU A 6 10.43 31.58 -27.52
C LEU A 6 11.02 30.38 -26.76
N VAL A 7 12.34 30.31 -26.84
CA VAL A 7 13.28 29.45 -26.12
C VAL A 7 13.74 30.23 -24.89
N CYS A 8 13.87 29.58 -23.73
CA CYS A 8 14.78 29.96 -22.64
C CYS A 8 15.10 28.67 -21.86
N ALA A 9 16.25 28.03 -22.11
CA ALA A 9 17.58 28.35 -21.55
C ALA A 9 17.73 27.80 -20.13
N ALA A 10 18.56 26.75 -20.03
CA ALA A 10 18.98 26.08 -18.81
C ALA A 10 19.77 27.02 -17.89
N LEU A 11 19.59 26.83 -16.57
CA LEU A 11 20.46 27.40 -15.54
C LEU A 11 21.02 26.29 -14.65
N VAL A 12 22.35 26.32 -14.58
CA VAL A 12 23.27 25.45 -13.87
C VAL A 12 23.44 25.96 -12.43
N GLY A 13 23.58 25.03 -11.48
CA GLY A 13 24.50 25.16 -10.36
C GLY A 13 23.91 25.56 -8.99
N THR A 14 24.19 24.75 -7.98
CA THR A 14 25.28 24.95 -6.99
C THR A 14 24.86 24.39 -5.63
N SER A 15 25.57 23.36 -5.16
CA SER A 15 25.47 22.81 -3.81
C SER A 15 26.05 23.78 -2.77
N LEU A 16 25.34 23.99 -1.65
CA LEU A 16 25.93 24.51 -0.42
C LEU A 16 25.48 23.66 0.77
N VAL A 17 26.47 23.06 1.44
CA VAL A 17 26.38 22.41 2.75
C VAL A 17 26.58 23.50 3.81
N THR A 18 25.66 23.61 4.76
CA THR A 18 25.90 24.37 6.00
C THR A 18 25.54 23.50 7.20
N LEU A 19 26.57 23.07 7.93
CA LEU A 19 26.49 22.54 9.29
C LEU A 19 26.25 23.72 10.24
N THR A 20 25.09 23.75 10.88
CA THR A 20 24.82 24.67 11.99
C THR A 20 24.71 23.84 13.27
N GLY A 21 25.76 23.90 14.08
CA GLY A 21 25.76 23.34 15.43
C GLY A 21 24.96 24.23 16.38
N CYS A 22 24.11 23.61 17.19
CA CYS A 22 23.56 24.23 18.39
C CYS A 22 24.30 23.63 19.60
N VAL A 23 25.18 24.44 20.18
CA VAL A 23 25.67 24.30 21.54
C VAL A 23 24.76 25.14 22.44
N SER A 24 24.21 24.52 23.48
CA SER A 24 23.57 25.22 24.59
C SER A 24 23.92 24.46 25.87
N ASP A 25 24.96 24.92 26.55
CA ASP A 25 25.20 24.61 27.96
C ASP A 25 24.17 25.37 28.81
N GLY A 26 23.24 24.63 29.42
CA GLY A 26 22.30 25.13 30.42
C GLY A 26 22.41 24.26 31.66
N ALA A 27 23.12 24.75 32.68
CA ALA A 27 23.28 24.09 33.96
C ALA A 27 22.01 24.20 34.82
N SER A 28 21.51 23.09 35.34
CA SER A 28 21.36 22.80 36.78
C SER A 28 20.23 21.80 37.07
N ASN A 29 20.66 20.66 37.62
CA ASN A 29 20.04 19.81 38.65
C ASN A 29 18.52 19.67 38.70
N ASP A 30 18.04 18.46 38.36
CA ASP A 30 17.10 17.76 39.23
C ASP A 30 17.35 16.25 39.19
N ALA A 31 17.36 15.66 40.37
CA ALA A 31 17.60 14.24 40.59
C ALA A 31 16.44 13.41 40.01
N GLN A 32 16.74 12.45 39.14
CA GLN A 32 15.78 11.40 38.78
C GLN A 32 16.48 10.06 38.67
N SER A 33 16.06 9.15 39.56
CA SER A 33 16.42 7.74 39.57
C SER A 33 16.34 7.13 38.19
N SER A 34 17.50 6.87 37.58
CA SER A 34 17.62 6.10 36.35
C SER A 34 17.41 4.63 36.69
N SER A 35 16.16 4.17 36.63
CA SER A 35 15.90 2.75 36.41
C SER A 35 16.22 2.44 34.96
N THR A 36 17.40 1.89 34.72
CA THR A 36 17.84 1.40 33.41
C THR A 36 16.94 0.24 32.99
N LEU A 37 15.87 0.52 32.26
CA LEU A 37 15.22 -0.50 31.45
C LEU A 37 16.14 -0.77 30.25
N PRO A 38 16.40 -2.05 29.91
CA PRO A 38 17.16 -2.35 28.71
C PRO A 38 16.38 -1.83 27.51
N ALA A 39 17.00 -0.97 26.71
CA ALA A 39 16.55 -0.69 25.36
C ALA A 39 16.58 -2.03 24.62
N VAL A 40 15.40 -2.58 24.34
CA VAL A 40 15.26 -3.67 23.39
C VAL A 40 15.68 -3.06 22.06
N ALA A 41 16.90 -3.36 21.63
CA ALA A 41 17.28 -3.15 20.26
C ALA A 41 16.37 -4.07 19.45
N ASP A 42 15.30 -3.51 18.88
CA ASP A 42 14.61 -4.14 17.77
C ASP A 42 15.65 -4.26 16.66
N ASP A 43 16.25 -5.44 16.57
CA ASP A 43 17.04 -5.90 15.45
C ASP A 43 16.05 -6.05 14.28
N ALA A 44 15.66 -4.90 13.72
CA ALA A 44 14.75 -4.84 12.59
C ALA A 44 15.50 -5.47 11.41
N ALA A 45 15.22 -6.75 11.18
CA ALA A 45 15.65 -7.45 9.98
C ALA A 45 15.35 -6.58 8.75
N PRO A 46 16.27 -6.50 7.78
CA PRO A 46 16.06 -5.68 6.59
C PRO A 46 14.72 -6.05 5.95
N ALA A 47 13.88 -5.04 5.72
CA ALA A 47 12.56 -5.23 5.15
C ALA A 47 12.67 -5.97 3.81
N THR A 48 11.92 -7.07 3.69
CA THR A 48 11.83 -7.82 2.43
C THR A 48 11.09 -6.98 1.41
N VAL A 49 11.70 -6.74 0.24
CA VAL A 49 11.06 -6.03 -0.87
C VAL A 49 9.85 -6.82 -1.34
N ILE A 50 8.68 -6.17 -1.37
CA ILE A 50 7.42 -6.79 -1.79
C ILE A 50 7.10 -6.40 -3.23
N ASP A 51 7.26 -7.34 -4.16
CA ASP A 51 6.81 -7.17 -5.55
C ASP A 51 5.33 -7.53 -5.69
N ALA A 52 4.45 -6.55 -5.41
CA ALA A 52 3.01 -6.74 -5.54
C ALA A 52 2.55 -6.99 -6.99
N CYS A 53 3.28 -6.49 -7.99
CA CYS A 53 2.90 -6.69 -9.39
C CYS A 53 3.12 -8.13 -9.86
N ALA A 54 3.99 -8.88 -9.19
CA ALA A 54 4.19 -10.30 -9.47
C ALA A 54 3.14 -11.21 -8.78
N MET A 55 2.35 -10.69 -7.84
CA MET A 55 1.41 -11.51 -7.05
C MET A 55 0.14 -11.92 -7.82
N LEU A 56 -0.16 -11.28 -8.94
CA LEU A 56 -1.24 -11.68 -9.84
C LEU A 56 -0.69 -12.09 -11.19
N SER A 57 -1.27 -13.14 -11.75
CA SER A 57 -0.94 -13.52 -13.11
C SER A 57 -1.45 -12.46 -14.10
N PRO A 58 -0.73 -12.22 -15.21
CA PRO A 58 -1.23 -11.36 -16.28
C PRO A 58 -2.59 -11.82 -16.84
N GLN A 59 -2.86 -13.12 -16.80
CA GLN A 59 -4.14 -13.70 -17.25
C GLN A 59 -5.31 -13.33 -16.34
N ASP A 60 -5.13 -13.38 -15.02
CA ASP A 60 -6.18 -13.00 -14.06
C ASP A 60 -6.59 -11.53 -14.25
N VAL A 61 -5.61 -10.65 -14.39
CA VAL A 61 -5.83 -9.22 -14.60
C VAL A 61 -6.47 -8.95 -15.96
N SER A 62 -5.94 -9.52 -17.04
CA SER A 62 -6.45 -9.27 -18.40
C SER A 62 -7.87 -9.81 -18.61
N THR A 63 -8.25 -10.88 -17.91
CA THR A 63 -9.63 -11.40 -17.91
C THR A 63 -10.61 -10.39 -17.29
N LEU A 64 -10.19 -9.69 -16.23
CA LEU A 64 -11.00 -8.65 -15.59
C LEU A 64 -11.04 -7.37 -16.42
N LEU A 65 -9.91 -6.93 -16.98
CA LEU A 65 -9.80 -5.65 -17.69
C LEU A 65 -10.15 -5.73 -19.18
N GLY A 66 -10.36 -6.94 -19.71
CA GLY A 66 -10.69 -7.18 -21.11
C GLY A 66 -9.54 -6.95 -22.08
N THR A 67 -8.34 -6.63 -21.59
CA THR A 67 -7.13 -6.41 -22.37
C THR A 67 -5.90 -6.70 -21.52
N PRO A 68 -4.79 -7.21 -22.10
CA PRO A 68 -3.52 -7.27 -21.39
C PRO A 68 -3.04 -5.86 -21.04
N VAL A 69 -2.65 -5.67 -19.79
CA VAL A 69 -2.02 -4.45 -19.28
C VAL A 69 -0.90 -4.84 -18.33
N GLU A 70 0.20 -4.09 -18.36
CA GLU A 70 1.28 -4.27 -17.41
C GLU A 70 0.95 -3.58 -16.08
N GLY A 71 1.33 -4.23 -14.98
CA GLY A 71 1.18 -3.67 -13.65
C GLY A 71 2.21 -2.58 -13.42
N ARG A 72 1.79 -1.50 -12.79
CA ARG A 72 2.68 -0.41 -12.37
C ARG A 72 2.77 -0.43 -10.84
N SER A 73 3.98 -0.57 -10.31
CA SER A 73 4.19 -0.41 -8.88
C SER A 73 3.82 1.01 -8.47
N THR A 74 3.02 1.12 -7.42
CA THR A 74 2.64 2.38 -6.79
C THR A 74 3.20 2.50 -5.37
N SER A 75 4.04 1.55 -4.96
CA SER A 75 4.64 1.55 -3.63
C SER A 75 5.64 2.70 -3.47
N THR A 76 5.64 3.30 -2.29
CA THR A 76 6.57 4.39 -1.91
C THR A 76 7.64 3.93 -0.92
N THR A 77 7.50 2.74 -0.33
CA THR A 77 8.44 2.18 0.64
C THR A 77 8.71 0.69 0.37
N PRO A 78 9.93 0.17 0.61
CA PRO A 78 10.25 -1.23 0.28
C PRO A 78 9.51 -2.29 1.11
N ASP A 79 9.07 -1.93 2.31
CA ASP A 79 8.34 -2.79 3.25
C ASP A 79 6.84 -2.91 2.95
N MET A 80 6.37 -2.14 1.97
CA MET A 80 5.02 -2.19 1.41
C MET A 80 5.08 -2.61 -0.06
N GLY A 81 4.06 -3.35 -0.48
CA GLY A 81 3.84 -3.65 -1.89
C GLY A 81 2.61 -2.92 -2.37
N ALA A 82 2.64 -2.31 -3.55
CA ALA A 82 1.42 -1.80 -4.16
C ALA A 82 1.55 -1.87 -5.68
N CYS A 83 0.47 -2.25 -6.35
CA CYS A 83 0.45 -2.35 -7.80
C CYS A 83 -0.92 -1.97 -8.35
N THR A 84 -0.92 -1.29 -9.49
CA THR A 84 -2.13 -0.96 -10.24
C THR A 84 -1.98 -1.42 -11.69
N TRP A 85 -3.01 -2.10 -12.17
CA TRP A 85 -3.25 -2.44 -13.58
C TRP A 85 -4.45 -1.64 -14.05
N GLU A 86 -4.31 -0.90 -15.14
CA GLU A 86 -5.35 0.00 -15.62
C GLU A 86 -5.49 -0.11 -17.14
N ASN A 87 -6.72 -0.28 -17.60
CA ASN A 87 -7.04 -0.21 -19.01
C ASN A 87 -7.11 1.27 -19.43
N PRO A 88 -6.18 1.77 -20.27
CA PRO A 88 -6.12 3.19 -20.61
C PRO A 88 -7.30 3.65 -21.49
N SER A 89 -8.07 2.72 -22.06
CA SER A 89 -9.23 3.05 -22.90
C SER A 89 -10.53 3.16 -22.10
N THR A 90 -10.66 2.44 -20.98
CA THR A 90 -11.87 2.41 -20.15
C THR A 90 -11.68 3.02 -18.76
N TYR A 91 -10.43 3.25 -18.34
CA TYR A 91 -10.05 3.63 -16.98
C TYR A 91 -10.51 2.63 -15.90
N GLU A 92 -10.88 1.42 -16.30
CA GLU A 92 -11.13 0.31 -15.39
C GLU A 92 -9.80 -0.21 -14.86
N SER A 93 -9.78 -0.60 -13.58
CA SER A 93 -8.53 -0.99 -12.93
C SER A 93 -8.69 -2.15 -11.95
N VAL A 94 -7.56 -2.81 -11.72
CA VAL A 94 -7.32 -3.65 -10.56
C VAL A 94 -6.18 -3.02 -9.79
N SER A 95 -6.34 -2.82 -8.49
CA SER A 95 -5.29 -2.28 -7.62
C SER A 95 -5.16 -3.10 -6.36
N MET A 96 -3.97 -3.13 -5.77
CA MET A 96 -3.73 -3.79 -4.49
C MET A 96 -2.69 -3.07 -3.66
N GLU A 97 -2.78 -3.31 -2.36
CA GLU A 97 -1.83 -2.82 -1.36
C GLU A 97 -1.53 -3.91 -0.34
N ILE A 98 -0.24 -4.17 -0.14
CA ILE A 98 0.34 -5.00 0.90
C ILE A 98 0.93 -4.06 1.95
N LYS A 99 0.24 -3.90 3.07
CA LYS A 99 0.64 -2.96 4.13
C LYS A 99 1.83 -3.48 4.94
N ASN A 100 2.36 -2.65 5.83
CA ASN A 100 3.44 -2.99 6.76
C ASN A 100 3.09 -4.19 7.64
N SER A 101 4.11 -4.99 7.99
CA SER A 101 3.96 -6.09 8.95
C SER A 101 3.50 -5.55 10.30
N GLY A 102 2.74 -6.37 11.03
CA GLY A 102 2.15 -6.00 12.31
C GLY A 102 0.83 -5.22 12.22
N THR A 103 0.36 -4.88 11.00
CA THR A 103 -0.95 -4.23 10.83
C THR A 103 -2.14 -5.18 10.99
N ALA A 104 -1.91 -6.50 10.89
CA ALA A 104 -2.90 -7.54 11.21
C ALA A 104 -2.25 -8.71 11.99
N PRO A 105 -1.84 -8.51 13.26
CA PRO A 105 -1.14 -9.53 14.04
C PRO A 105 -1.92 -10.85 14.09
N GLY A 106 -1.23 -11.97 13.83
CA GLY A 106 -1.86 -13.30 13.84
C GLY A 106 -2.83 -13.51 12.67
N ASN A 107 -2.65 -12.79 11.56
CA ASN A 107 -3.53 -12.77 10.39
C ASN A 107 -4.99 -12.45 10.76
N GLN A 108 -5.18 -11.53 11.69
CA GLN A 108 -6.50 -11.02 12.06
C GLN A 108 -6.55 -9.53 11.77
N LEU A 109 -7.53 -9.13 10.96
CA LEU A 109 -7.73 -7.73 10.67
C LEU A 109 -8.14 -6.97 11.94
N PRO A 110 -7.65 -5.74 12.15
CA PRO A 110 -8.03 -4.94 13.32
C PRO A 110 -9.53 -4.63 13.32
N PRO A 111 -10.16 -4.39 14.47
CA PRO A 111 -11.55 -3.93 14.51
C PRO A 111 -11.74 -2.66 13.66
N ILE A 112 -12.83 -2.59 12.89
CA ILE A 112 -13.22 -1.34 12.21
C ILE A 112 -13.90 -0.42 13.20
N ASP A 113 -13.70 0.88 13.00
CA ASP A 113 -14.58 1.88 13.58
C ASP A 113 -15.95 1.81 12.89
N PRO A 114 -17.03 1.42 13.60
CA PRO A 114 -18.36 1.31 13.01
C PRO A 114 -18.96 2.66 12.61
N SER A 115 -18.34 3.79 12.99
CA SER A 115 -18.71 5.12 12.50
C SER A 115 -18.16 5.43 11.11
N LEU A 116 -17.15 4.68 10.64
CA LEU A 116 -16.48 4.89 9.35
C LEU A 116 -16.91 3.88 8.28
N PHE A 117 -17.39 2.71 8.67
CA PHE A 117 -17.77 1.62 7.75
C PHE A 117 -19.08 0.98 8.15
N ASP A 118 -19.93 0.69 7.16
CA ASP A 118 -21.16 -0.07 7.35
C ASP A 118 -20.82 -1.56 7.56
N PRO A 119 -21.00 -2.10 8.78
CA PRO A 119 -20.64 -3.49 9.09
C PRO A 119 -21.62 -4.52 8.49
N THR A 120 -22.66 -4.09 7.77
CA THR A 120 -23.78 -4.98 7.38
C THR A 120 -23.45 -5.98 6.26
N LYS A 121 -22.32 -5.84 5.56
CA LYS A 121 -21.89 -6.81 4.54
C LYS A 121 -20.52 -7.43 4.88
N PRO A 122 -20.48 -8.49 5.71
CA PRO A 122 -19.25 -9.24 5.91
C PRO A 122 -18.80 -9.91 4.60
N ALA A 123 -17.50 -9.97 4.35
CA ALA A 123 -16.92 -10.79 3.30
C ALA A 123 -16.55 -12.18 3.87
N PRO A 124 -16.39 -13.22 3.03
CA PRO A 124 -16.03 -14.55 3.50
C PRO A 124 -14.60 -14.60 4.07
N ASP A 125 -14.24 -15.72 4.71
CA ASP A 125 -12.85 -16.04 5.08
C ASP A 125 -12.18 -15.04 6.03
N GLY A 126 -12.96 -14.31 6.84
CA GLY A 126 -12.45 -13.28 7.74
C GLY A 126 -12.03 -11.98 7.04
N MET A 127 -12.34 -11.85 5.74
CA MET A 127 -12.21 -10.62 4.98
C MET A 127 -13.35 -9.64 5.32
N ARG A 128 -13.22 -8.38 4.87
CA ARG A 128 -14.34 -7.43 4.88
C ARG A 128 -14.39 -6.63 3.59
N PHE A 129 -15.61 -6.28 3.15
CA PHE A 129 -15.77 -5.29 2.08
C PHE A 129 -15.58 -3.89 2.66
N LEU A 130 -14.76 -3.07 2.00
CA LEU A 130 -14.61 -1.64 2.29
C LEU A 130 -15.55 -0.80 1.41
N SER A 131 -15.84 -1.30 0.21
CA SER A 131 -16.87 -0.83 -0.72
C SER A 131 -17.10 -1.91 -1.78
N THR A 132 -18.00 -1.67 -2.75
CA THR A 132 -18.19 -2.58 -3.88
C THR A 132 -16.88 -2.85 -4.63
N GLY A 133 -16.55 -4.12 -4.83
CA GLY A 133 -15.32 -4.56 -5.49
C GLY A 133 -14.06 -4.28 -4.71
N PHE A 134 -14.13 -3.83 -3.46
CA PHE A 134 -12.97 -3.49 -2.63
C PHE A 134 -12.98 -4.29 -1.34
N VAL A 135 -11.99 -5.17 -1.19
CA VAL A 135 -11.90 -6.08 -0.04
C VAL A 135 -10.59 -5.84 0.72
N GLU A 136 -10.70 -5.87 2.04
CA GLU A 136 -9.57 -5.95 2.97
C GLU A 136 -9.44 -7.38 3.50
N PHE A 137 -8.22 -7.90 3.54
CA PHE A 137 -7.91 -9.27 3.96
C PHE A 137 -6.60 -9.32 4.75
N ALA A 138 -6.53 -10.19 5.76
CA ALA A 138 -5.32 -10.40 6.53
C ALA A 138 -4.47 -11.52 5.91
N ALA A 139 -3.18 -11.26 5.73
CA ALA A 139 -2.18 -12.27 5.34
C ALA A 139 -0.77 -11.77 5.68
N GLY A 140 0.14 -12.67 6.03
CA GLY A 140 1.53 -12.32 6.38
C GLY A 140 1.65 -11.29 7.52
N ASN A 141 0.80 -11.36 8.54
CA ASN A 141 0.68 -10.36 9.61
C ASN A 141 0.33 -8.92 9.14
N ARG A 142 -0.23 -8.78 7.93
CA ARG A 142 -0.54 -7.51 7.28
C ARG A 142 -2.03 -7.39 6.95
N ALA A 143 -2.58 -6.19 7.10
CA ALA A 143 -3.93 -5.84 6.64
C ALA A 143 -3.83 -5.34 5.19
N ASN A 144 -4.14 -6.21 4.23
CA ASN A 144 -3.94 -5.96 2.81
C ASN A 144 -5.26 -5.58 2.14
N THR A 145 -5.19 -4.95 0.98
CA THR A 145 -6.38 -4.63 0.20
C THR A 145 -6.24 -5.00 -1.26
N VAL A 146 -7.36 -5.32 -1.90
CA VAL A 146 -7.45 -5.45 -3.36
C VAL A 146 -8.78 -4.87 -3.84
N GLN A 147 -8.72 -4.08 -4.91
CA GLN A 147 -9.86 -3.43 -5.54
C GLN A 147 -9.99 -3.86 -6.99
N VAL A 148 -11.22 -4.20 -7.39
CA VAL A 148 -11.64 -4.42 -8.77
C VAL A 148 -12.62 -3.30 -9.13
N ALA A 149 -12.14 -2.31 -9.87
CA ALA A 149 -12.91 -1.16 -10.34
C ALA A 149 -13.22 -1.32 -11.84
N VAL A 150 -14.15 -2.24 -12.15
CA VAL A 150 -14.54 -2.58 -13.52
C VAL A 150 -16.03 -2.27 -13.71
N LEU A 151 -16.33 -1.25 -14.52
CA LEU A 151 -17.66 -0.63 -14.64
C LEU A 151 -18.70 -1.56 -15.26
N ARG A 152 -18.26 -2.47 -16.13
CA ARG A 152 -19.15 -3.47 -16.77
C ARG A 152 -19.60 -4.60 -15.85
N LEU A 153 -18.97 -4.77 -14.68
CA LEU A 153 -19.35 -5.81 -13.72
C LEU A 153 -20.51 -5.33 -12.86
N SER A 154 -21.43 -6.22 -12.53
CA SER A 154 -22.38 -5.99 -11.46
C SER A 154 -21.68 -5.88 -10.09
N ILE A 155 -22.41 -5.41 -9.08
CA ILE A 155 -21.92 -5.34 -7.69
C ILE A 155 -21.44 -6.72 -7.22
N ASP A 156 -22.26 -7.76 -7.39
CA ASP A 156 -21.95 -9.12 -6.94
C ASP A 156 -20.77 -9.74 -7.70
N GLU A 157 -20.61 -9.43 -8.98
CA GLU A 157 -19.44 -9.85 -9.75
C GLU A 157 -18.18 -9.14 -9.29
N SER A 158 -18.25 -7.84 -9.03
CA SER A 158 -17.11 -7.06 -8.54
C SER A 158 -16.62 -7.58 -7.19
N ASP A 159 -17.55 -7.80 -6.26
CA ASP A 159 -17.26 -8.34 -4.93
C ASP A 159 -16.66 -9.74 -4.98
N ARG A 160 -17.24 -10.63 -5.81
CA ARG A 160 -16.73 -11.99 -6.00
C ARG A 160 -15.32 -11.98 -6.57
N ASN A 161 -15.07 -11.17 -7.59
CA ASN A 161 -13.74 -11.05 -8.19
C ASN A 161 -12.72 -10.49 -7.20
N ALA A 162 -13.08 -9.48 -6.39
CA ALA A 162 -12.19 -8.95 -5.36
C ALA A 162 -11.80 -10.02 -4.33
N VAL A 163 -12.77 -10.79 -3.84
CA VAL A 163 -12.52 -11.92 -2.92
C VAL A 163 -11.63 -12.99 -3.57
N ASP A 164 -11.89 -13.34 -4.83
CA ASP A 164 -11.10 -14.36 -5.53
C ASP A 164 -9.66 -13.90 -5.79
N LEU A 165 -9.44 -12.61 -6.08
CA LEU A 165 -8.09 -12.05 -6.13
C LEU A 165 -7.43 -12.08 -4.76
N ALA A 166 -8.12 -11.69 -3.68
CA ALA A 166 -7.59 -11.72 -2.32
C ALA A 166 -7.11 -13.12 -1.94
N ARG A 167 -7.86 -14.17 -2.30
CA ARG A 167 -7.47 -15.58 -2.08
C ARG A 167 -6.21 -15.98 -2.84
N LYS A 168 -6.00 -15.46 -4.06
CA LYS A 168 -4.80 -15.71 -4.86
C LYS A 168 -3.59 -14.97 -4.29
N ILE A 169 -3.78 -13.77 -3.76
CA ILE A 169 -2.73 -12.91 -3.20
C ILE A 169 -2.28 -13.40 -1.83
N ALA A 170 -3.21 -13.74 -0.94
CA ALA A 170 -2.94 -14.11 0.45
C ALA A 170 -1.76 -15.11 0.66
N PRO A 171 -1.66 -16.24 -0.06
CA PRO A 171 -0.55 -17.19 0.14
C PRO A 171 0.82 -16.67 -0.31
N GLN A 172 0.87 -15.54 -1.03
CA GLN A 172 2.11 -14.93 -1.52
C GLN A 172 2.59 -13.76 -0.65
N VAL A 173 1.80 -13.32 0.33
CA VAL A 173 2.14 -12.20 1.20
C VAL A 173 3.22 -12.64 2.21
N PRO A 174 4.37 -11.94 2.29
CA PRO A 174 5.43 -12.27 3.23
C PRO A 174 5.01 -11.97 4.68
N GLY A 175 5.34 -12.89 5.59
CA GLY A 175 5.06 -12.83 7.03
C GLY A 175 5.98 -11.94 7.84
#